data_AF-A0A356DZI8-F1
#
_entry.id   AF-A0A356DZI8-F1
#
_cell.length_a   1.000
_cell.length_b   1.000
_cell.length_c   1.000
_cell.angle_alpha   90.00
_cell.angle_beta   90.00
_cell.angle_gamma   90.00
#
_symmetry.space_group_name_H-M   'P 1'
#
loop_
_entity.id
_entity.type
_entity.pdbx_description
1 polymer ?
#
loop_
_entity_poly.entity_id
_entity_poly.type
_entity_poly.pdbx_seq_one_letter_code
_entity_poly.pdbx_strand_id
1 'polypeptide(L)'
;MMRPRYCTLLLFSFCLLLAGCRKGEPSLDQLAMQGDYERLERVAREDFSHTYQKGSLYYVALAQERLGKIEEAHASLRLYLAMAGRQGTSVSAAKLAVLLGNRVADGALVIEMGLLLEEQKALDEANAKELYQALLGAKRTEDAHRIFTTYLQGSLDGLAYAKVLVESNTSFSLIKEAFTSLTDEQAVNLLLFASLLQHDVQRAYDYFSYAATFESKVRDATMKKNLYTALARFASQADQRVQANKYQSLANTIP
;
A
#
# COMPACT_ATOMS: atom_id res chain seq x y z
N MET A 1 23.59 7.25 80.90
CA MET A 1 23.52 5.96 80.19
C MET A 1 22.10 5.74 79.69
N MET A 2 21.76 6.26 78.51
CA MET A 2 20.44 6.03 77.89
C MET A 2 20.38 4.60 77.36
N ARG A 3 19.34 3.86 77.76
CA ARG A 3 19.16 2.44 77.46
C ARG A 3 19.01 2.22 75.93
N PRO A 4 19.79 1.31 75.31
CA PRO A 4 19.77 1.06 73.86
C PRO A 4 18.42 0.56 73.33
N ARG A 5 17.50 0.14 74.21
CA ARG A 5 16.13 -0.28 73.89
C ARG A 5 15.19 0.85 73.47
N TYR A 6 15.46 2.10 73.87
CA TYR A 6 14.62 3.25 73.48
C TYR A 6 14.98 3.79 72.09
N CYS A 7 16.25 3.71 71.70
CA CYS A 7 16.69 4.10 70.35
C CYS A 7 16.13 3.17 69.26
N THR A 8 16.04 1.87 69.53
CA THR A 8 15.45 0.91 68.58
C THR A 8 13.94 1.09 68.42
N LEU A 9 13.21 1.43 69.49
CA LEU A 9 11.77 1.73 69.42
C LEU A 9 11.48 3.05 68.69
N LEU A 10 12.34 4.06 68.86
CA LEU A 10 12.26 5.32 68.10
C LEU A 10 12.55 5.12 66.60
N LEU A 11 13.54 4.29 66.25
CA LEU A 11 13.83 3.93 64.86
C LEU A 11 12.68 3.14 64.21
N PHE A 12 12.04 2.23 64.95
CA PHE A 12 10.87 1.48 64.44
C PHE A 12 9.66 2.41 64.23
N SER A 13 9.43 3.36 65.13
CA SER A 13 8.39 4.39 64.99
C SER A 13 8.66 5.34 63.83
N PHE A 14 9.93 5.66 63.54
CA PHE A 14 10.32 6.53 62.44
C PHE A 14 10.21 5.83 61.07
N CYS A 15 10.55 4.54 61.00
CA CYS A 15 10.35 3.73 59.79
C CYS A 15 8.87 3.50 59.46
N LEU A 16 7.99 3.41 60.46
CA LEU A 16 6.54 3.31 60.25
C LEU A 16 5.90 4.63 59.79
N LEU A 17 6.49 5.79 60.15
CA LEU A 17 6.04 7.11 59.66
C LEU A 17 6.48 7.39 58.22
N LEU A 18 7.60 6.82 57.76
CA LEU A 18 8.07 6.89 56.37
C LEU A 18 7.28 5.97 55.41
N ALA A 19 6.49 5.03 55.94
CA ALA A 19 5.50 4.26 55.18
C ALA A 19 4.15 5.01 55.02
N GLY A 20 4.09 6.29 55.40
CA GLY A 20 2.93 7.16 55.25
C GLY A 20 2.67 7.52 53.78
N CYS A 21 1.56 6.99 53.24
CA CYS A 21 0.83 7.47 52.06
C CYS A 21 1.70 7.77 50.82
N ARG A 22 2.18 6.73 50.14
CA ARG A 22 2.28 6.85 48.67
C ARG A 22 0.87 7.18 48.19
N LYS A 23 0.64 8.41 47.70
CA LYS A 23 -0.55 8.71 46.90
C LYS A 23 -0.58 7.61 45.84
N GLY A 24 -1.63 6.77 45.87
CA GLY A 24 -1.85 5.80 44.81
C GLY A 24 -1.77 6.54 43.49
N GLU A 25 -1.12 5.94 42.51
CA GLU A 25 -1.12 6.54 41.17
C GLU A 25 -2.58 6.80 40.77
N PRO A 26 -2.87 7.98 40.17
CA PRO A 26 -4.24 8.30 39.81
C PRO A 26 -4.77 7.20 38.89
N SER A 27 -5.97 6.70 39.19
CA SER A 27 -6.64 5.72 38.32
C SER A 27 -6.80 6.28 36.90
N LEU A 28 -6.94 5.40 35.90
CA LEU A 28 -7.16 5.83 34.51
C LEU A 28 -8.37 6.79 34.39
N ASP A 29 -9.45 6.53 35.12
CA ASP A 29 -10.62 7.41 35.16
C ASP A 29 -10.30 8.82 35.70
N GLN A 30 -9.44 8.90 36.71
CA GLN A 30 -8.99 10.19 37.27
C GLN A 30 -8.06 10.93 36.31
N LEU A 31 -7.16 10.23 35.61
CA LEU A 31 -6.30 10.83 34.59
C LEU A 31 -7.14 11.35 33.41
N ALA A 32 -8.16 10.61 32.99
CA ALA A 32 -9.10 11.03 31.95
C ALA A 32 -9.89 12.28 32.35
N MET A 33 -10.42 12.32 33.58
CA MET A 33 -11.15 13.49 34.09
C MET A 33 -10.26 14.72 34.29
N GLN A 34 -8.98 14.55 34.56
CA GLN A 34 -8.00 15.63 34.72
C GLN A 34 -7.51 16.20 33.38
N GLY A 35 -7.84 15.55 32.25
CA GLY A 35 -7.42 15.97 30.92
C GLY A 35 -5.92 15.73 30.63
N ASP A 36 -5.22 14.96 31.47
CA ASP A 36 -3.81 14.61 31.28
C ASP A 36 -3.71 13.39 30.33
N TYR A 37 -4.07 13.61 29.06
CA TYR A 37 -4.20 12.53 28.07
C TYR A 37 -2.87 11.87 27.70
N GLU A 38 -1.75 12.59 27.74
CA GLU A 38 -0.42 12.01 27.50
C GLU A 38 -0.03 11.03 28.60
N ARG A 39 -0.32 11.37 29.86
CA ARG A 39 -0.08 10.45 30.99
C ARG A 39 -1.07 9.30 30.99
N LEU A 40 -2.35 9.57 30.68
CA LEU A 40 -3.37 8.54 30.54
C LEU A 40 -2.96 7.49 29.51
N GLU A 41 -2.56 7.91 28.31
CA GLU A 41 -2.13 7.02 27.23
C GLU A 41 -0.95 6.14 27.67
N ARG A 42 0.06 6.74 28.30
CA ARG A 42 1.24 6.02 28.77
C ARG A 42 0.89 4.94 29.79
N VAL A 43 0.14 5.31 30.83
CA VAL A 43 -0.25 4.39 31.91
C VAL A 43 -1.18 3.29 31.39
N ALA A 44 -2.16 3.62 30.55
CA ALA A 44 -3.06 2.64 29.94
C ALA A 44 -2.30 1.66 29.03
N ARG A 45 -1.33 2.15 28.26
CA ARG A 45 -0.50 1.30 27.37
C ARG A 45 0.39 0.36 28.16
N GLU A 46 0.97 0.82 29.26
CA GLU A 46 1.78 -0.01 30.16
C GLU A 46 0.94 -1.11 30.82
N ASP A 47 -0.22 -0.75 31.37
CA ASP A 47 -1.18 -1.69 31.98
C ASP A 47 -1.65 -2.75 30.98
N PHE A 48 -2.03 -2.32 29.77
CA PHE A 48 -2.42 -3.21 28.70
C PHE A 48 -1.27 -4.14 28.27
N SER A 49 -0.04 -3.61 28.13
CA SER A 49 1.12 -4.42 27.71
C SER A 49 1.56 -5.43 28.78
N HIS A 50 1.37 -5.11 30.06
CA HIS A 50 1.65 -6.01 31.17
C HIS A 50 0.61 -7.15 31.23
N THR A 51 -0.66 -6.84 30.97
CA THR A 51 -1.77 -7.80 31.01
C THR A 51 -1.85 -8.66 29.74
N TYR A 52 -1.63 -8.05 28.58
CA TYR A 52 -1.74 -8.68 27.27
C TYR A 52 -0.38 -8.64 26.57
N GLN A 53 0.27 -9.79 26.50
CA GLN A 53 1.56 -9.91 25.81
C GLN A 53 1.36 -9.55 24.33
N LYS A 54 1.94 -8.41 23.92
CA LYS A 54 1.94 -7.93 22.53
C LYS A 54 2.28 -9.04 21.52
N GLY A 55 3.26 -9.89 21.83
CA GLY A 55 3.65 -11.01 20.96
C GLY A 55 2.51 -11.98 20.63
N SER A 56 1.59 -12.21 21.58
CA SER A 56 0.45 -13.11 21.39
C SER A 56 -0.54 -12.59 20.35
N LEU A 57 -0.70 -11.27 20.21
CA LEU A 57 -1.61 -10.68 19.22
C LEU A 57 -1.20 -10.99 17.77
N TYR A 58 0.10 -11.02 17.48
CA TYR A 58 0.58 -11.44 16.16
C TYR A 58 0.20 -12.90 15.86
N TYR A 59 0.40 -13.80 16.82
CA TYR A 59 0.06 -15.22 16.62
C TYR A 59 -1.45 -15.46 16.55
N VAL A 60 -2.25 -14.67 17.28
CA VAL A 60 -3.72 -14.67 17.14
C VAL A 60 -4.12 -14.26 15.72
N ALA A 61 -3.56 -13.16 15.20
CA ALA A 61 -3.81 -12.71 13.84
C ALA A 61 -3.41 -13.76 12.80
N LEU A 62 -2.24 -14.38 12.98
CA LEU A 62 -1.78 -15.47 12.12
C LEU A 62 -2.73 -16.67 12.15
N ALA A 63 -3.18 -17.09 13.35
CA ALA A 63 -4.12 -18.18 13.48
C ALA A 63 -5.47 -17.87 12.83
N GLN A 64 -5.98 -16.65 13.00
CA GLN A 64 -7.21 -16.19 12.36
C GLN A 64 -7.09 -16.18 10.83
N GLU A 65 -5.96 -15.71 10.28
CA GLU A 65 -5.69 -15.77 8.84
C GLU A 65 -5.74 -17.20 8.31
N ARG A 66 -5.08 -18.14 9.00
CA ARG A 66 -5.07 -19.57 8.62
C ARG A 66 -6.43 -20.25 8.75
N LEU A 67 -7.32 -19.72 9.59
CA LEU A 67 -8.69 -20.18 9.75
C LEU A 67 -9.67 -19.48 8.79
N GLY A 68 -9.19 -18.59 7.91
CA GLY A 68 -10.03 -17.84 6.96
C GLY A 68 -10.81 -16.69 7.60
N LYS A 69 -10.52 -16.32 8.85
CA LYS A 69 -11.14 -15.21 9.58
C LYS A 69 -10.40 -13.91 9.27
N ILE A 70 -10.51 -13.45 8.03
CA ILE A 70 -9.65 -12.41 7.46
C ILE A 70 -9.84 -11.04 8.15
N GLU A 71 -11.08 -10.65 8.42
CA GLU A 71 -11.39 -9.38 9.09
C GLU A 71 -10.87 -9.37 10.54
N GLU A 72 -11.09 -10.46 11.28
CA GLU A 72 -10.60 -10.58 12.66
C GLU A 72 -9.07 -10.65 12.72
N ALA A 73 -8.44 -11.31 11.74
CA ALA A 73 -6.99 -11.34 11.59
C ALA A 73 -6.44 -9.93 11.37
N HIS A 74 -7.07 -9.15 10.49
CA HIS A 74 -6.68 -7.77 10.22
C HIS A 74 -6.81 -6.90 11.47
N ALA A 75 -7.95 -6.96 12.17
CA ALA A 75 -8.16 -6.20 13.41
C ALA A 75 -7.12 -6.53 14.49
N SER A 76 -6.87 -7.81 14.73
CA SER A 76 -5.87 -8.26 15.73
C SER A 76 -4.46 -7.82 15.35
N LEU A 77 -4.14 -7.85 14.05
CA LEU A 77 -2.84 -7.41 13.55
C LEU A 77 -2.68 -5.88 13.65
N ARG A 78 -3.72 -5.09 13.35
CA ARG A 78 -3.66 -3.62 13.51
C ARG A 78 -3.41 -3.23 14.96
N LEU A 79 -4.02 -3.93 15.91
CA LEU A 79 -3.75 -3.71 17.33
C LEU A 79 -2.29 -4.05 17.68
N TYR A 80 -1.78 -5.19 17.19
CA TYR A 80 -0.37 -5.54 17.35
C TYR A 80 0.56 -4.44 16.80
N LEU A 81 0.29 -3.94 15.59
CA LEU A 81 1.12 -2.93 14.92
C LEU A 81 1.09 -1.59 15.67
N ALA A 82 -0.09 -1.16 16.15
CA ALA A 82 -0.24 0.05 16.95
C ALA A 82 0.56 -0.04 18.26
N MET A 83 0.53 -1.20 18.94
CA MET A 83 1.34 -1.42 20.15
C MET A 83 2.82 -1.53 19.85
N ALA A 84 3.17 -2.14 18.70
CA ALA A 84 4.54 -2.31 18.28
C ALA A 84 5.24 -1.00 18.00
N GLY A 85 4.54 -0.10 17.31
CA GLY A 85 5.18 0.99 16.60
C GLY A 85 6.12 0.48 15.50
N ARG A 86 6.57 1.41 14.66
CA ARG A 86 7.37 1.10 13.47
C ARG A 86 8.64 0.27 13.77
N GLN A 87 9.38 0.63 14.81
CA GLN A 87 10.63 -0.05 15.19
C GLN A 87 10.41 -1.42 15.83
N GLY A 88 9.23 -1.67 16.41
CA GLY A 88 8.91 -2.90 17.12
C GLY A 88 8.13 -3.91 16.29
N THR A 89 7.85 -3.61 15.02
CA THR A 89 7.13 -4.49 14.09
C THR A 89 8.11 -5.49 13.49
N SER A 90 7.83 -6.79 13.67
CA SER A 90 8.65 -7.85 13.06
C SER A 90 8.41 -7.94 11.55
N VAL A 91 9.41 -8.44 10.80
CA VAL A 91 9.29 -8.73 9.36
C VAL A 91 8.06 -9.60 9.08
N SER A 92 7.84 -10.64 9.88
CA SER A 92 6.70 -11.56 9.69
C SER A 92 5.35 -10.88 9.91
N ALA A 93 5.27 -9.93 10.84
CA ALA A 93 4.06 -9.14 11.05
C ALA A 93 3.81 -8.16 9.89
N ALA A 94 4.86 -7.51 9.39
CA ALA A 94 4.75 -6.62 8.23
C ALA A 94 4.32 -7.39 6.96
N LYS A 95 4.87 -8.59 6.72
CA LYS A 95 4.43 -9.46 5.61
C LYS A 95 2.96 -9.89 5.75
N LEU A 96 2.55 -10.28 6.96
CA LEU A 96 1.15 -10.63 7.21
C LEU A 96 0.21 -9.43 7.01
N ALA A 97 0.67 -8.22 7.34
CA ALA A 97 -0.10 -6.99 7.19
C ALA A 97 -0.28 -6.58 5.73
N VAL A 98 0.75 -6.73 4.89
CA VAL A 98 0.63 -6.56 3.44
C VAL A 98 -0.40 -7.53 2.86
N LEU A 99 -0.31 -8.82 3.22
CA LEU A 99 -1.23 -9.84 2.74
C LEU A 99 -2.69 -9.60 3.18
N LEU A 100 -2.91 -9.34 4.47
CA LEU A 100 -4.25 -9.10 4.99
C LEU A 100 -4.81 -7.77 4.50
N GLY A 101 -4.00 -6.72 4.47
CA GLY A 101 -4.38 -5.40 3.99
C GLY A 101 -4.92 -5.43 2.57
N ASN A 102 -4.30 -6.18 1.66
CA ASN A 102 -4.84 -6.34 0.32
C ASN A 102 -6.21 -7.06 0.33
N ARG A 103 -6.36 -8.14 1.12
CA ARG A 103 -7.62 -8.91 1.18
C ARG A 103 -8.80 -8.11 1.73
N VAL A 104 -8.56 -7.13 2.59
CA VAL A 104 -9.60 -6.23 3.15
C VAL A 104 -9.63 -4.85 2.49
N ALA A 105 -8.91 -4.66 1.38
CA ALA A 105 -8.78 -3.39 0.67
C ALA A 105 -8.25 -2.20 1.51
N ASP A 106 -7.45 -2.48 2.55
CA ASP A 106 -6.72 -1.48 3.34
C ASP A 106 -5.39 -1.12 2.65
N GLY A 107 -5.49 -0.39 1.54
CA GLY A 107 -4.33 0.00 0.73
C GLY A 107 -3.32 0.87 1.48
N ALA A 108 -3.77 1.65 2.48
CA ALA A 108 -2.88 2.46 3.31
C ALA A 108 -1.94 1.58 4.16
N LEU A 109 -2.49 0.53 4.78
CA LEU A 109 -1.70 -0.44 5.54
C LEU A 109 -0.71 -1.20 4.64
N VAL A 110 -1.13 -1.59 3.43
CA VAL A 110 -0.27 -2.27 2.44
C VAL A 110 0.92 -1.38 2.09
N ILE A 111 0.69 -0.10 1.83
CA ILE A 111 1.75 0.87 1.50
C ILE A 111 2.70 1.04 2.70
N GLU A 112 2.16 1.28 3.90
CA GLU A 112 2.97 1.52 5.10
C GLU A 112 3.90 0.33 5.40
N MET A 113 3.34 -0.88 5.40
CA MET A 113 4.08 -2.09 5.76
C MET A 113 4.98 -2.58 4.63
N GLY A 114 4.60 -2.39 3.36
CA GLY A 114 5.45 -2.69 2.22
C GLY A 114 6.70 -1.81 2.17
N LEU A 115 6.57 -0.50 2.44
CA LEU A 115 7.71 0.40 2.54
C LEU A 115 8.59 0.07 3.75
N LEU A 116 8.00 -0.36 4.88
CA LEU A 116 8.77 -0.84 6.03
C LEU A 116 9.59 -2.09 5.68
N LEU A 117 9.01 -3.04 4.94
CA LEU A 117 9.72 -4.24 4.46
C LEU A 117 10.87 -3.88 3.52
N GLU A 118 10.68 -2.88 2.67
CA GLU A 118 11.74 -2.35 1.80
C GLU A 118 12.90 -1.77 2.61
N GLU A 119 12.61 -0.90 3.59
CA GLU A 119 13.62 -0.32 4.49
C GLU A 119 14.40 -1.41 5.24
N GLN A 120 13.71 -2.47 5.64
CA GLN A 120 14.31 -3.64 6.32
C GLN A 120 15.03 -4.60 5.36
N LYS A 121 15.07 -4.32 4.04
CA LYS A 121 15.61 -5.21 3.00
C LYS A 121 14.98 -6.62 3.03
N ALA A 122 13.71 -6.69 3.42
CA ALA A 122 12.94 -7.92 3.57
C ALA A 122 11.73 -8.00 2.61
N LEU A 123 11.60 -7.03 1.70
CA LEU A 123 10.61 -7.02 0.64
C LEU A 123 10.94 -8.10 -0.40
N ASP A 124 10.12 -9.14 -0.45
CA ASP A 124 10.16 -10.17 -1.49
C ASP A 124 9.20 -9.81 -2.64
N GLU A 125 9.28 -10.57 -3.72
CA GLU A 125 8.52 -10.33 -4.95
C GLU A 125 7.00 -10.32 -4.71
N ALA A 126 6.49 -11.25 -3.89
CA ALA A 126 5.07 -11.35 -3.57
C ALA A 126 4.58 -10.08 -2.87
N ASN A 127 5.29 -9.63 -1.83
CA ASN A 127 4.94 -8.40 -1.13
C ASN A 127 5.19 -7.13 -1.98
N ALA A 128 6.20 -7.15 -2.86
CA ALA A 128 6.48 -6.05 -3.79
C ALA A 128 5.34 -5.85 -4.80
N LYS A 129 4.72 -6.94 -5.27
CA LYS A 129 3.55 -6.89 -6.15
C LYS A 129 2.35 -6.23 -5.48
N GLU A 130 2.05 -6.62 -4.24
CA GLU A 130 0.96 -6.03 -3.45
C GLU A 130 1.21 -4.55 -3.17
N LEU A 131 2.43 -4.20 -2.78
CA LEU A 131 2.86 -2.81 -2.58
C LEU A 131 2.72 -1.99 -3.87
N TYR A 132 3.19 -2.52 -5.00
CA TYR A 132 3.08 -1.88 -6.30
C TYR A 132 1.63 -1.55 -6.66
N GLN A 133 0.71 -2.51 -6.51
CA GLN A 133 -0.71 -2.31 -6.77
C GLN A 133 -1.33 -1.25 -5.85
N ALA A 134 -1.01 -1.29 -4.55
CA ALA A 134 -1.51 -0.30 -3.60
C ALA A 134 -0.97 1.11 -3.90
N LEU A 135 0.31 1.25 -4.28
CA LEU A 135 0.90 2.53 -4.67
C LEU A 135 0.22 3.15 -5.90
N LEU A 136 -0.13 2.32 -6.89
CA LEU A 136 -0.88 2.78 -8.06
C LEU A 136 -2.30 3.21 -7.72
N GLY A 137 -3.00 2.45 -6.88
CA GLY A 137 -4.32 2.83 -6.37
C GLY A 137 -4.29 4.16 -5.62
N ALA A 138 -3.22 4.42 -4.87
CA ALA A 138 -2.97 5.67 -4.17
C ALA A 138 -2.39 6.79 -5.06
N LYS A 139 -2.26 6.58 -6.37
CA LYS A 139 -1.65 7.52 -7.34
C LYS A 139 -0.20 7.93 -7.01
N ARG A 140 0.53 7.10 -6.24
CA ARG A 140 1.97 7.26 -5.94
C ARG A 140 2.82 6.61 -7.02
N THR A 141 2.77 7.17 -8.22
CA THR A 141 3.26 6.51 -9.44
C THR A 141 4.78 6.43 -9.54
N GLU A 142 5.50 7.41 -8.99
CA GLU A 142 6.97 7.38 -8.92
C GLU A 142 7.46 6.26 -8.00
N ASP A 143 6.84 6.11 -6.83
CA ASP A 143 7.14 5.01 -5.92
C ASP A 143 6.79 3.64 -6.56
N ALA A 144 5.64 3.55 -7.24
CA ALA A 144 5.25 2.33 -7.93
C ALA A 144 6.28 1.94 -9.02
N HIS A 145 6.74 2.91 -9.81
CA HIS A 145 7.78 2.70 -10.82
C HIS A 145 9.08 2.18 -10.19
N ARG A 146 9.52 2.79 -9.09
CA ARG A 146 10.72 2.39 -8.35
C ARG A 146 10.62 0.97 -7.79
N ILE A 147 9.49 0.61 -7.19
CA ILE A 147 9.25 -0.76 -6.71
C ILE A 147 9.29 -1.75 -7.86
N PHE A 148 8.68 -1.41 -8.99
CA PHE A 148 8.68 -2.27 -10.18
C PHE A 148 10.09 -2.53 -10.70
N THR A 149 10.86 -1.48 -10.98
CA THR A 149 12.21 -1.60 -11.55
C THR A 149 13.17 -2.34 -10.61
N THR A 150 12.99 -2.17 -9.30
CA THR A 150 13.89 -2.78 -8.29
C THR A 150 13.55 -4.24 -7.99
N TYR A 151 12.26 -4.59 -7.91
CA TYR A 151 11.83 -5.89 -7.37
C TYR A 151 11.07 -6.78 -8.36
N LEU A 152 10.42 -6.20 -9.38
CA LEU A 152 9.47 -6.92 -10.24
C LEU A 152 9.90 -7.00 -11.71
N GLN A 153 10.91 -6.23 -12.13
CA GLN A 153 11.38 -6.21 -13.52
C GLN A 153 11.82 -7.60 -14.02
N GLY A 154 12.34 -8.45 -13.13
CA GLY A 154 12.77 -9.81 -13.47
C GLY A 154 11.63 -10.84 -13.52
N SER A 155 10.43 -10.50 -13.04
CA SER A 155 9.35 -11.47 -12.82
C SER A 155 8.02 -11.12 -13.48
N LEU A 156 7.78 -9.84 -13.76
CA LEU A 156 6.68 -9.38 -14.60
C LEU A 156 7.15 -9.24 -16.04
N ASP A 157 6.48 -9.94 -16.97
CA ASP A 157 6.60 -9.67 -18.40
C ASP A 157 6.31 -8.18 -18.67
N GLY A 158 7.07 -7.56 -19.59
CA GLY A 158 6.96 -6.13 -19.91
C GLY A 158 5.53 -5.73 -20.29
N LEU A 159 4.76 -6.65 -20.90
CA LEU A 159 3.34 -6.46 -21.20
C LEU A 159 2.47 -6.28 -19.94
N ALA A 160 2.71 -7.08 -18.89
CA ALA A 160 1.95 -6.99 -17.65
C ALA A 160 2.18 -5.65 -16.95
N TYR A 161 3.43 -5.17 -16.96
CA TYR A 161 3.78 -3.85 -16.45
C TYR A 161 3.10 -2.71 -17.23
N ALA A 162 3.22 -2.73 -18.56
CA ALA A 162 2.62 -1.70 -19.40
C ALA A 162 1.10 -1.67 -19.26
N LYS A 163 0.45 -2.84 -19.13
CA LYS A 163 -1.00 -2.93 -18.90
C LYS A 163 -1.42 -2.25 -17.60
N VAL A 164 -0.71 -2.53 -16.51
CA VAL A 164 -1.01 -1.91 -15.22
C VAL A 164 -0.83 -0.39 -15.27
N LEU A 165 0.21 0.11 -15.95
CA LEU A 165 0.39 1.56 -16.12
C LEU A 165 -0.75 2.21 -16.90
N VAL A 166 -1.25 1.54 -17.96
CA VAL A 166 -2.40 2.02 -18.75
C VAL A 166 -3.67 2.12 -17.91
N GLU A 167 -3.93 1.16 -17.03
CA GLU A 167 -5.09 1.15 -16.12
C GLU A 167 -4.96 2.20 -15.00
N SER A 168 -3.72 2.58 -14.66
CA SER A 168 -3.44 3.60 -13.65
C SER A 168 -3.52 5.02 -14.21
N ASN A 169 -3.92 5.99 -13.39
CA ASN A 169 -3.89 7.40 -13.78
C ASN A 169 -2.47 8.02 -13.70
N THR A 170 -1.47 7.29 -14.22
CA THR A 170 -0.05 7.69 -14.24
C THR A 170 0.28 8.69 -15.35
N SER A 171 1.50 9.21 -15.34
CA SER A 171 1.99 10.11 -16.39
C SER A 171 2.14 9.38 -17.72
N PHE A 172 1.80 10.07 -18.80
CA PHE A 172 1.88 9.49 -20.14
C PHE A 172 3.33 9.20 -20.59
N SER A 173 4.32 9.88 -20.03
CA SER A 173 5.74 9.59 -20.28
C SER A 173 6.12 8.19 -19.82
N LEU A 174 5.70 7.78 -18.62
CA LEU A 174 5.96 6.44 -18.08
C LEU A 174 5.27 5.35 -18.89
N ILE A 175 4.06 5.63 -19.38
CA ILE A 175 3.36 4.72 -20.29
C ILE A 175 4.17 4.55 -21.58
N LYS A 176 4.62 5.63 -22.22
CA LYS A 176 5.44 5.53 -23.44
C LYS A 176 6.71 4.72 -23.22
N GLU A 177 7.38 4.92 -22.10
CA GLU A 177 8.59 4.18 -21.74
C GLU A 177 8.30 2.68 -21.58
N ALA A 178 7.21 2.32 -20.88
CA ALA A 178 6.81 0.93 -20.72
C ALA A 178 6.44 0.25 -22.05
N PHE A 179 5.98 1.00 -23.05
CA PHE A 179 5.72 0.47 -24.39
C PHE A 179 6.99 0.18 -25.18
N THR A 180 8.15 0.75 -24.81
CA THR A 180 9.41 0.53 -25.56
C THR A 180 9.97 -0.88 -25.41
N SER A 181 9.62 -1.58 -24.32
CA SER A 181 10.02 -2.97 -24.08
C SER A 181 9.06 -3.99 -24.71
N LEU A 182 7.95 -3.52 -25.32
CA LEU A 182 6.96 -4.38 -25.96
C LEU A 182 7.31 -4.64 -27.44
N THR A 183 6.91 -5.81 -27.93
CA THR A 183 6.80 -6.02 -29.37
C THR A 183 5.70 -5.14 -29.96
N ASP A 184 5.77 -4.84 -31.26
CA ASP A 184 4.74 -4.03 -31.93
C ASP A 184 3.33 -4.64 -31.79
N GLU A 185 3.21 -5.97 -31.77
CA GLU A 185 1.94 -6.66 -31.55
C GLU A 185 1.38 -6.42 -30.14
N GLN A 186 2.21 -6.60 -29.12
CA GLN A 186 1.86 -6.33 -27.73
C GLN A 186 1.45 -4.87 -27.52
N ALA A 187 2.21 -3.94 -28.10
CA ALA A 187 1.92 -2.51 -28.04
C ALA A 187 0.57 -2.17 -28.69
N VAL A 188 0.29 -2.66 -29.91
CA VAL A 188 -0.98 -2.40 -30.60
C VAL A 188 -2.17 -2.98 -29.84
N ASN A 189 -2.05 -4.21 -29.34
CA ASN A 189 -3.12 -4.83 -28.55
C ASN A 189 -3.36 -4.05 -27.24
N LEU A 190 -2.29 -3.54 -26.61
CA LEU A 190 -2.42 -2.73 -25.41
C LEU A 190 -3.00 -1.34 -25.69
N LEU A 191 -2.68 -0.71 -26.84
CA LEU A 191 -3.33 0.53 -27.30
C LEU A 191 -4.82 0.32 -27.55
N LEU A 192 -5.21 -0.80 -28.16
CA LEU A 192 -6.62 -1.14 -28.35
C LEU A 192 -7.32 -1.29 -27.01
N PHE A 193 -6.73 -2.02 -26.05
CA PHE A 193 -7.24 -2.12 -24.69
C PHE A 193 -7.38 -0.75 -24.02
N ALA A 194 -6.33 0.07 -24.07
CA ALA A 194 -6.34 1.43 -23.53
C ALA A 194 -7.47 2.28 -24.13
N SER A 195 -7.80 2.13 -25.42
CA SER A 195 -8.86 2.88 -26.09
C SER A 195 -10.28 2.52 -25.63
N LEU A 196 -10.45 1.41 -24.91
CA LEU A 196 -11.71 1.01 -24.28
C LEU A 196 -11.93 1.70 -22.93
N LEU A 197 -10.87 2.19 -22.31
CA LEU A 197 -10.94 2.95 -21.07
C LEU A 197 -11.42 4.38 -21.35
N GLN A 198 -12.05 4.99 -20.34
CA GLN A 198 -12.48 6.37 -20.39
C GLN A 198 -11.32 7.29 -20.00
N HIS A 199 -10.91 8.16 -20.91
CA HIS A 199 -9.86 9.16 -20.71
C HIS A 199 -10.44 10.57 -20.77
N ASP A 200 -9.78 11.52 -20.11
CA ASP A 200 -10.00 12.93 -20.39
C ASP A 200 -9.47 13.31 -21.78
N VAL A 201 -9.89 14.47 -22.28
CA VAL A 201 -9.57 14.95 -23.64
C VAL A 201 -8.07 15.01 -23.90
N GLN A 202 -7.28 15.49 -22.93
CA GLN A 202 -5.83 15.63 -23.11
C GLN A 202 -5.15 14.26 -23.14
N ARG A 203 -5.51 13.38 -22.21
CA ARG A 203 -4.95 12.03 -22.15
C ARG A 203 -5.34 11.19 -23.37
N ALA A 204 -6.57 11.34 -23.86
CA ALA A 204 -7.00 10.74 -25.12
C ALA A 204 -6.17 11.25 -26.33
N TYR A 205 -5.88 12.55 -26.37
CA TYR A 205 -5.03 13.14 -27.42
C TYR A 205 -3.58 12.62 -27.35
N ASP A 206 -3.02 12.47 -26.15
CA ASP A 206 -1.68 11.92 -25.94
C ASP A 206 -1.59 10.48 -26.46
N TYR A 207 -2.57 9.63 -26.11
CA TYR A 207 -2.68 8.26 -26.65
C TYR A 207 -2.85 8.26 -28.18
N PHE A 208 -3.70 9.13 -28.72
CA PHE A 208 -3.90 9.25 -30.17
C PHE A 208 -2.58 9.57 -30.89
N SER A 209 -1.87 10.59 -30.41
CA SER A 209 -0.62 11.07 -31.01
C SER A 209 0.47 9.99 -30.97
N TYR A 210 0.55 9.25 -29.87
CA TYR A 210 1.50 8.15 -29.74
C TYR A 210 1.12 6.94 -30.61
N ALA A 211 -0.15 6.53 -30.62
CA ALA A 211 -0.63 5.44 -31.45
C ALA A 211 -0.40 5.70 -32.95
N ALA A 212 -0.52 6.95 -33.41
CA ALA A 212 -0.30 7.30 -34.81
C ALA A 212 1.13 6.99 -35.28
N THR A 213 2.11 6.95 -34.36
CA THR A 213 3.50 6.57 -34.71
C THR A 213 3.67 5.11 -35.11
N PHE A 214 2.68 4.25 -34.82
CA PHE A 214 2.68 2.84 -35.20
C PHE A 214 2.13 2.60 -36.61
N GLU A 215 1.51 3.60 -37.26
CA GLU A 215 0.92 3.44 -38.60
C GLU A 215 1.94 2.99 -39.65
N SER A 216 3.18 3.46 -39.55
CA SER A 216 4.28 3.09 -40.45
C SER A 216 4.97 1.78 -40.08
N LYS A 217 4.81 1.31 -38.84
CA LYS A 217 5.45 0.10 -38.31
C LYS A 217 4.62 -1.15 -38.57
N VAL A 218 3.31 -1.04 -38.43
CA VAL A 218 2.39 -2.17 -38.50
C VAL A 218 2.07 -2.51 -39.96
N ARG A 219 2.50 -3.70 -40.40
CA ARG A 219 2.23 -4.20 -41.77
C ARG A 219 1.11 -5.21 -41.84
N ASP A 220 0.91 -5.98 -40.77
CA ASP A 220 -0.14 -6.99 -40.67
C ASP A 220 -1.54 -6.36 -40.71
N ALA A 221 -2.47 -7.00 -41.41
CA ALA A 221 -3.83 -6.50 -41.61
C ALA A 221 -4.63 -6.49 -40.30
N THR A 222 -4.53 -7.55 -39.49
CA THR A 222 -5.22 -7.66 -38.20
C THR A 222 -4.72 -6.59 -37.24
N MET A 223 -3.41 -6.42 -37.14
CA MET A 223 -2.82 -5.38 -36.30
C MET A 223 -3.17 -3.98 -36.82
N LYS A 224 -3.20 -3.73 -38.13
CA LYS A 224 -3.66 -2.45 -38.68
C LYS A 224 -5.11 -2.16 -38.31
N LYS A 225 -6.00 -3.15 -38.38
CA LYS A 225 -7.40 -3.02 -37.98
C LYS A 225 -7.52 -2.67 -36.49
N ASN A 226 -6.76 -3.34 -35.62
CA ASN A 226 -6.72 -3.04 -34.19
C ASN A 226 -6.20 -1.62 -33.92
N LEU A 227 -5.11 -1.22 -34.59
CA LEU A 227 -4.53 0.12 -34.47
C LEU A 227 -5.51 1.21 -34.92
N TYR A 228 -6.14 1.06 -36.09
CA TYR A 228 -7.11 2.04 -36.59
C TYR A 228 -8.37 2.10 -35.72
N THR A 229 -8.80 0.97 -35.16
CA THR A 229 -9.89 0.96 -34.17
C THR A 229 -9.52 1.74 -32.91
N ALA A 230 -8.31 1.56 -32.40
CA ALA A 230 -7.80 2.30 -31.25
C ALA A 230 -7.70 3.81 -31.54
N LEU A 231 -7.12 4.18 -32.69
CA LEU A 231 -6.99 5.57 -33.14
C LEU A 231 -8.34 6.26 -33.28
N ALA A 232 -9.34 5.58 -33.86
CA ALA A 232 -10.69 6.12 -33.98
C ALA A 232 -11.31 6.44 -32.61
N ARG A 233 -11.16 5.53 -31.64
CA ARG A 233 -11.66 5.69 -30.27
C ARG A 233 -10.96 6.82 -29.52
N PHE A 234 -9.63 6.87 -29.55
CA PHE A 234 -8.88 7.96 -28.91
C PHE A 234 -9.21 9.31 -29.53
N ALA A 235 -9.28 9.41 -30.87
CA ALA A 235 -9.69 10.62 -31.56
C ALA A 235 -11.12 11.05 -31.15
N SER A 236 -12.05 10.11 -31.00
CA SER A 236 -13.41 10.41 -30.53
C SER A 236 -13.41 10.95 -29.09
N GLN A 237 -12.64 10.35 -28.18
CA GLN A 237 -12.52 10.81 -26.79
C GLN A 237 -11.81 12.17 -26.68
N ALA A 238 -10.90 12.48 -27.60
CA ALA A 238 -10.19 13.76 -27.70
C ALA A 238 -10.96 14.85 -28.48
N ASP A 239 -12.23 14.63 -28.81
CA ASP A 239 -13.09 15.49 -29.64
C ASP A 239 -12.52 15.83 -31.05
N GLN A 240 -11.72 14.92 -31.61
CA GLN A 240 -11.15 15.01 -32.95
C GLN A 240 -12.00 14.29 -33.99
N ARG A 241 -13.22 14.78 -34.23
CA ARG A 241 -14.24 14.14 -35.08
C ARG A 241 -13.76 13.74 -36.48
N VAL A 242 -12.98 14.59 -37.13
CA VAL A 242 -12.44 14.33 -38.47
C VAL A 242 -11.50 13.12 -38.47
N GLN A 243 -10.61 13.04 -37.47
CA GLN A 243 -9.70 11.92 -37.32
C GLN A 243 -10.45 10.65 -36.93
N ALA A 244 -11.42 10.74 -36.03
CA ALA A 244 -12.25 9.60 -35.62
C ALA A 244 -12.93 8.95 -36.82
N ASN A 245 -13.59 9.74 -37.68
CA ASN A 245 -14.26 9.24 -38.88
C ASN A 245 -13.28 8.63 -39.90
N LYS A 246 -12.11 9.25 -40.08
CA LYS A 246 -11.05 8.73 -40.96
C LYS A 246 -10.62 7.34 -40.50
N TYR A 247 -10.21 7.18 -39.26
CA TYR A 247 -9.68 5.92 -38.75
C TYR A 247 -10.76 4.84 -38.63
N GLN A 248 -12.01 5.22 -38.32
CA GLN A 248 -13.13 4.29 -38.34
C GLN A 248 -13.39 3.73 -39.74
N SER A 249 -13.32 4.59 -40.77
CA SER A 249 -13.45 4.15 -42.16
C SER A 249 -12.30 3.22 -42.57
N LEU A 250 -11.05 3.58 -42.21
CA LEU A 250 -9.87 2.74 -42.50
C LEU A 250 -9.96 1.37 -41.82
N ALA A 251 -10.40 1.31 -40.56
CA ALA A 251 -10.59 0.04 -39.85
C ALA A 251 -11.62 -0.87 -40.53
N ASN A 252 -12.73 -0.28 -41.01
CA ASN A 252 -13.81 -1.01 -41.68
C ASN A 252 -13.44 -1.52 -43.09
N THR A 253 -12.44 -0.92 -43.74
CA THR A 253 -11.96 -1.36 -45.06
C THR A 253 -11.04 -2.59 -45.00
N ILE A 254 -10.57 -2.95 -43.80
CA ILE A 254 -9.71 -4.11 -43.61
C ILE A 254 -10.58 -5.32 -43.24
N PRO A 255 -10.54 -6.42 -44.04
CA PRO A 255 -11.33 -7.61 -43.79
C PRO A 255 -11.12 -8.18 -42.38
#